data_AF-A0A5K6CQ38-F1
#
_entry.id   AF-A0A5K6CQ38-F1
#
_cell.length_a   1.000
_cell.length_b   1.000
_cell.length_c   1.000
_cell.angle_alpha   90.00
_cell.angle_beta   90.00
_cell.angle_gamma   90.00
#
_symmetry.space_group_name_H-M   'P 1'
#
loop_
_entity.id
_entity.type
_entity.pdbx_description
1 polymer ?
#
loop_
_entity_poly.entity_id
_entity_poly.type
_entity_poly.pdbx_seq_one_letter_code
_entity_poly.pdbx_strand_id
1 'polypeptide(L)'
;MSWLMILGLAAIVFFNRYYFLEPNVKVKLPVLMNKMLNYSAPCLLSAICIPVIFFENNELRGFLDNPYLYATIFCTVVAFYFKKVLPSVLLSLAFFYFINFLINH
;
A
#
# COMPACT_ATOMS: atom_id res chain seq x y z
N MET A 1 17.16 12.75 16.48
CA MET A 1 17.14 13.04 15.03
C MET A 1 17.59 14.47 14.83
N SER A 2 18.78 14.70 14.27
CA SER A 2 19.29 16.06 14.07
C SER A 2 18.65 16.70 12.82
N TRP A 3 18.49 18.03 12.82
CA TRP A 3 17.99 18.79 11.66
C TRP A 3 18.79 18.53 10.38
N LEU A 4 20.09 18.26 10.52
CA LEU A 4 20.97 17.85 9.43
C LEU A 4 20.56 16.53 8.77
N MET A 5 20.11 15.55 9.56
CA MET A 5 19.63 14.27 9.02
C MET A 5 18.36 14.43 8.18
N ILE A 6 17.44 15.28 8.63
CA ILE A 6 16.19 15.56 7.92
C ILE A 6 16.48 16.26 6.59
N LEU A 7 17.32 17.30 6.61
CA LEU A 7 17.70 18.01 5.38
C LEU A 7 18.52 17.12 4.43
N GLY A 8 19.42 16.30 4.97
CA GLY A 8 20.19 15.34 4.17
C GLY A 8 19.30 14.31 3.47
N LEU A 9 18.38 13.68 4.19
CA LEU A 9 17.42 12.73 3.61
C LEU A 9 16.47 13.41 2.61
N ALA A 10 15.98 14.62 2.93
CA ALA A 10 15.15 15.39 2.03
C ALA A 10 15.87 15.68 0.70
N ALA A 11 17.16 16.10 0.76
CA ALA A 11 17.97 16.34 -0.42
C ALA A 11 18.18 15.07 -1.25
N ILE A 12 18.47 13.93 -0.62
CA ILE A 12 18.65 12.64 -1.30
C ILE A 12 17.36 12.21 -2.01
N VAL A 13 16.21 12.30 -1.34
CA VAL A 13 14.90 11.95 -1.92
C VAL A 13 14.55 12.90 -3.07
N PHE A 14 14.78 14.20 -2.90
CA PHE A 14 14.57 15.18 -3.96
C PHE A 14 15.42 14.86 -5.17
N PHE A 15 16.71 14.59 -4.98
CA PHE A 15 17.62 14.29 -6.08
C PHE A 15 17.24 13.00 -6.80
N ASN A 16 16.96 11.92 -6.06
CA ASN A 16 16.53 10.65 -6.65
C ASN A 16 15.23 10.82 -7.45
N ARG A 17 14.26 11.59 -6.93
CA ARG A 17 12.98 11.78 -7.61
C ARG A 17 13.09 12.71 -8.82
N TYR A 18 13.75 13.86 -8.69
CA TYR A 18 13.85 14.85 -9.76
C TYR A 18 14.73 14.38 -10.92
N TYR A 19 15.83 13.67 -10.64
CA TYR A 19 16.72 13.15 -11.68
C TYR A 19 16.00 12.17 -12.62
N PHE A 20 15.05 11.40 -12.10
CA PHE A 20 14.22 10.49 -12.90
C PHE A 20 12.97 11.15 -13.51
N LEU A 21 12.53 12.32 -13.00
CA LEU A 21 11.33 13.03 -13.47
C LEU A 21 11.60 14.05 -14.57
N GLU A 22 12.85 14.37 -14.88
CA GLU A 22 13.20 15.36 -15.90
C GLU A 22 12.81 14.86 -17.32
N PRO A 23 11.76 15.42 -17.95
CA PRO A 23 11.19 14.86 -19.18
C PRO A 23 12.09 15.01 -20.41
N ASN A 24 13.09 15.90 -20.33
CA ASN A 24 14.01 16.22 -21.42
C ASN A 24 15.29 15.39 -21.41
N VAL A 25 15.60 14.67 -20.33
CA VAL A 25 16.68 13.68 -20.36
C VAL A 25 16.08 12.44 -21.01
N LYS A 26 16.36 12.24 -22.31
CA LYS A 26 15.98 11.05 -23.07
C LYS A 26 16.75 9.82 -22.55
N VAL A 27 16.60 9.46 -21.28
CA VAL A 27 17.05 8.18 -20.76
C VAL A 27 16.13 7.14 -21.40
N LYS A 28 16.58 6.58 -22.51
CA LYS A 28 15.91 5.45 -23.17
C LYS A 28 16.09 4.23 -22.29
N LEU A 29 15.32 4.17 -21.19
CA LEU A 29 15.20 2.97 -20.38
C LEU A 29 14.72 1.85 -21.31
N PRO A 30 15.45 0.72 -21.39
CA PRO A 30 15.03 -0.39 -22.24
C PRO A 30 13.62 -0.82 -21.85
N VAL A 31 12.83 -1.24 -22.84
CA VAL A 31 11.41 -1.60 -22.64
C VAL A 31 11.22 -2.59 -21.50
N LEU A 32 12.20 -3.47 -21.27
CA LEU A 32 12.25 -4.41 -20.16
C LEU A 32 12.29 -3.70 -18.78
N MET A 33 13.18 -2.72 -18.59
CA MET A 33 13.27 -1.97 -17.34
C MET A 33 12.00 -1.15 -17.10
N ASN A 34 11.46 -0.49 -18.12
CA ASN A 34 10.18 0.22 -17.99
C ASN A 34 9.04 -0.71 -17.54
N LYS A 35 8.94 -1.91 -18.12
CA LYS A 35 7.98 -2.91 -17.66
C LYS A 35 8.24 -3.32 -16.21
N MET A 36 9.48 -3.63 -15.84
CA MET A 36 9.84 -4.01 -14.46
C MET A 36 9.49 -2.91 -13.43
N LEU A 37 9.79 -1.64 -13.73
CA LEU A 37 9.43 -0.51 -12.86
C LEU A 37 7.91 -0.34 -12.74
N ASN A 38 7.15 -0.48 -13.84
CA ASN A 38 5.69 -0.41 -13.78
C ASN A 38 5.07 -1.56 -12.97
N TYR A 39 5.67 -2.76 -12.99
CA TYR A 39 5.24 -3.89 -12.14
C TYR A 39 5.71 -3.76 -10.67
N SER A 40 6.68 -2.90 -10.38
CA SER A 40 7.19 -2.70 -9.01
C SER A 40 6.12 -2.15 -8.08
N ALA A 41 5.35 -1.14 -8.52
CA ALA A 41 4.32 -0.51 -7.70
C ALA A 41 3.24 -1.50 -7.21
N PRO A 42 2.56 -2.29 -8.08
CA PRO A 42 1.59 -3.28 -7.62
C PRO A 42 2.23 -4.42 -6.80
N CYS A 43 3.46 -4.83 -7.14
CA CYS A 43 4.19 -5.84 -6.39
C CYS A 43 4.48 -5.39 -4.95
N LEU A 44 5.03 -4.19 -4.79
CA LEU A 44 5.31 -3.59 -3.49
C LEU A 44 4.03 -3.47 -2.65
N LEU A 45 2.93 -3.01 -3.26
CA LEU A 45 1.65 -2.89 -2.57
C LEU A 45 1.19 -4.25 -2.03
N SER A 46 1.27 -5.30 -2.87
CA SER A 46 0.91 -6.66 -2.44
C SER A 46 1.83 -7.19 -1.34
N ALA A 47 3.14 -6.94 -1.44
CA ALA A 47 4.14 -7.36 -0.47
C ALA A 47 3.98 -6.69 0.90
N ILE A 48 3.44 -5.47 0.93
CA ILE A 48 3.14 -4.76 2.18
C ILE A 48 1.77 -5.16 2.73
N CYS A 49 0.75 -5.30 1.87
CA CYS A 49 -0.61 -5.63 2.32
C CYS A 49 -0.73 -7.05 2.89
N ILE A 50 -0.17 -8.07 2.22
CA ILE A 50 -0.27 -9.48 2.63
C ILE A 50 0.18 -9.69 4.08
N PRO A 51 1.39 -9.27 4.52
CA PRO A 51 1.83 -9.52 5.88
C PRO A 51 1.01 -8.73 6.91
N VAL A 52 0.54 -7.52 6.59
CA VAL A 52 -0.34 -6.73 7.48
C VAL A 52 -1.65 -7.46 7.78
N ILE A 53 -2.15 -8.25 6.84
CA ILE A 53 -3.41 -8.98 6.99
C ILE A 53 -3.20 -10.28 7.79
N PHE A 54 -2.09 -10.98 7.56
CA PHE A 54 -1.83 -12.32 8.12
C PHE A 54 -1.01 -12.36 9.40
N PHE A 55 -0.12 -11.39 9.62
CA PHE A 55 0.80 -11.37 10.76
C PHE A 55 0.47 -10.21 11.69
N GLU A 56 0.24 -10.52 12.96
CA GLU A 56 0.27 -9.54 14.05
C GLU A 56 1.19 -10.07 15.15
N ASN A 57 2.13 -9.23 15.59
CA ASN A 57 3.01 -9.51 16.73
C ASN A 57 3.73 -10.88 16.68
N ASN A 58 4.20 -11.28 15.49
CA ASN A 58 4.92 -12.54 15.23
C ASN A 58 4.11 -13.84 15.44
N GLU A 59 2.81 -13.78 15.67
CA GLU A 59 1.95 -14.97 15.70
C GLU A 59 1.04 -15.03 14.46
N LEU A 60 0.86 -16.25 13.94
CA LEU A 60 -0.15 -16.52 12.93
C LEU A 60 -1.52 -16.40 13.61
N ARG A 61 -2.08 -15.22 13.44
CA ARG A 61 -3.39 -14.82 13.89
C ARG A 61 -4.44 -15.88 13.49
N GLY A 62 -5.20 -16.41 14.46
CA GLY A 62 -6.16 -17.50 14.22
C GLY A 62 -7.23 -17.13 13.17
N PHE A 63 -7.30 -17.91 12.09
CA PHE A 63 -8.09 -17.62 10.88
C PHE A 63 -9.57 -17.21 11.10
N LEU A 64 -10.17 -17.64 12.20
CA LEU A 64 -11.60 -17.46 12.49
C LEU A 64 -11.92 -16.19 13.27
N ASP A 65 -10.95 -15.59 13.97
CA ASP A 65 -11.18 -14.44 14.87
C ASP A 65 -10.45 -13.16 14.44
N ASN A 66 -9.98 -13.13 13.19
CA ASN A 66 -9.22 -11.99 12.66
C ASN A 66 -10.13 -10.98 11.96
N PRO A 67 -10.42 -9.81 12.57
CA PRO A 67 -11.22 -8.77 11.93
C PRO A 67 -10.58 -8.26 10.62
N TYR A 68 -9.25 -8.34 10.50
CA TYR A 68 -8.50 -7.93 9.31
C TYR A 68 -8.68 -8.86 8.09
N LEU A 69 -8.85 -10.17 8.29
CA LEU A 69 -9.10 -11.10 7.19
C LEU A 69 -10.48 -10.85 6.59
N TYR A 70 -11.49 -10.74 7.44
CA TYR A 70 -12.87 -10.51 7.00
C TYR A 70 -13.03 -9.13 6.33
N ALA A 71 -12.38 -8.10 6.87
CA ALA A 71 -12.34 -6.78 6.25
C ALA A 71 -11.63 -6.78 4.89
N THR A 72 -10.57 -7.58 4.73
CA THR A 72 -9.86 -7.71 3.44
C THR A 72 -10.76 -8.33 2.39
N ILE A 73 -11.41 -9.46 2.70
CA ILE A 73 -12.33 -10.13 1.77
C ILE A 73 -13.44 -9.17 1.34
N PHE A 74 -14.06 -8.48 2.29
CA PHE A 74 -15.10 -7.50 1.99
C PHE A 74 -14.57 -6.33 1.15
N CYS A 75 -13.41 -5.78 1.49
CA CYS A 75 -12.77 -4.72 0.73
C CYS A 75 -12.49 -5.13 -0.71
N THR A 76 -11.99 -6.36 -0.94
CA THR A 76 -11.74 -6.89 -2.30
C THR A 76 -13.04 -7.02 -3.10
N VAL A 77 -14.13 -7.50 -2.49
CA VAL A 77 -15.44 -7.61 -3.15
C VAL A 77 -16.00 -6.23 -3.49
N VAL A 78 -15.94 -5.28 -2.56
CA VAL A 78 -16.39 -3.90 -2.77
C VAL A 78 -15.55 -3.21 -3.86
N ALA A 79 -14.24 -3.37 -3.84
CA ALA A 79 -13.34 -2.79 -4.84
C ALA A 79 -13.60 -3.35 -6.25
N PHE A 80 -13.98 -4.63 -6.36
CA PHE A 80 -14.35 -5.22 -7.65
C PHE A 80 -15.68 -4.68 -8.18
N TYR A 81 -16.63 -4.39 -7.29
CA TYR A 81 -17.97 -3.92 -7.66
C TYR A 81 -18.02 -2.40 -7.93
N PHE A 82 -17.26 -1.61 -7.17
CA PHE A 82 -17.24 -0.16 -7.29
C PHE A 82 -16.16 0.33 -8.26
N LYS A 83 -16.58 0.78 -9.45
CA LYS A 83 -15.71 1.46 -10.43
C LYS A 83 -15.16 2.83 -9.96
N LYS A 84 -15.51 3.28 -8.76
CA LYS A 84 -15.05 4.55 -8.17
C LYS A 84 -14.25 4.27 -6.89
N VAL A 85 -13.00 4.72 -6.88
CA VAL A 85 -12.03 4.48 -5.79
C VAL A 85 -12.51 5.10 -4.47
N LEU A 86 -13.00 6.35 -4.51
CA LEU A 86 -13.39 7.09 -3.30
C LEU A 86 -14.49 6.40 -2.47
N PRO A 87 -15.67 6.02 -3.02
CA PRO A 87 -16.69 5.32 -2.26
C PRO A 87 -16.26 3.91 -1.85
N SER A 88 -15.44 3.22 -2.65
CA SER A 88 -14.92 1.90 -2.30
C SER A 88 -14.07 1.96 -1.03
N VAL A 89 -13.23 2.98 -0.90
CA VAL A 89 -12.38 3.18 0.29
C VAL A 89 -13.22 3.57 1.50
N LEU A 90 -14.18 4.50 1.34
CA LEU A 90 -15.07 4.89 2.43
C LEU A 90 -15.88 3.70 2.97
N LEU A 91 -16.43 2.88 2.08
CA LEU A 91 -17.27 1.74 2.46
C LEU A 91 -16.46 0.63 3.15
N SER A 92 -15.25 0.33 2.64
CA SER A 92 -14.37 -0.67 3.28
C SER A 92 -13.89 -0.21 4.65
N LEU A 93 -13.63 1.09 4.82
CA LEU A 93 -13.20 1.68 6.09
C LEU A 93 -14.34 1.66 7.12
N ALA A 94 -15.55 2.03 6.72
CA ALA A 94 -16.74 1.92 7.58
C ALA A 94 -16.98 0.48 8.05
N PHE A 95 -16.85 -0.49 7.15
CA PHE A 95 -17.02 -1.91 7.46
C PHE A 95 -15.94 -2.45 8.40
N PHE A 96 -14.67 -2.06 8.17
CA PHE A 96 -13.57 -2.42 9.06
C PHE A 96 -13.80 -1.92 10.49
N TYR A 97 -14.20 -0.64 10.64
CA TYR A 97 -14.53 -0.07 11.95
C TYR A 97 -15.71 -0.78 12.62
N PHE A 98 -16.73 -1.16 11.85
CA PHE A 98 -17.89 -1.87 12.37
C PHE A 98 -17.52 -3.24 12.93
N ILE A 99 -16.69 -4.01 12.22
CA ILE A 99 -16.20 -5.32 12.69
C ILE A 99 -15.26 -5.19 13.87
N ASN A 100 -14.34 -4.22 13.84
CA ASN A 100 -13.44 -3.98 14.96
C ASN A 100 -14.23 -3.63 16.24
N PHE A 101 -15.29 -2.82 16.11
CA PHE A 101 -16.17 -2.48 17.23
C PHE A 101 -16.93 -3.70 17.77
N LEU A 102 -17.34 -4.63 16.91
CA LEU A 102 -18.11 -5.81 17.30
C LEU A 102 -17.26 -6.91 17.94
N ILE A 103 -15.97 -7.02 17.58
CA ILE A 103 -15.03 -8.00 18.15
C ILE A 103 -14.41 -7.51 19.47
N ASN A 104 -14.21 -6.20 19.63
CA ASN A 104 -13.47 -5.61 20.74
C ASN A 104 -14.38 -5.10 21.89
N HIS A 105 -15.65 -5.51 21.89
CA HIS A 105 -16.67 -5.18 22.88
C HIS A 105 -17.30 -6.45 23.44
#